data_AF-W0RL56-F1
#
_entry.id   AF-W0RL56-F1
#
_cell.length_a   1.000
_cell.length_b   1.000
_cell.length_c   1.000
_cell.angle_alpha   90.00
_cell.angle_beta   90.00
_cell.angle_gamma   90.00
#
_symmetry.space_group_name_H-M   'P 1'
#
loop_
_entity.id
_entity.type
_entity.pdbx_description
1 polymer ?
#
loop_
_entity_poly.entity_id
_entity_poly.type
_entity_poly.pdbx_seq_one_letter_code
_entity_poly.pdbx_strand_id
1 'polypeptide(L)'
;MGYTSPSPYAQLPTATRRERNGQNAVERLAVEVVRREIAAMPASLVVQLAMWPDEIAAWARELHASESLVYNMLAARKPYARTRQQLAERLDVGLAVVDHLIEARRATPSTRRGPADVEPAPTDDPTPIDWTRPPYARRRDGTNPIERRAVRIVELDAASMPAATVVGLAIWPESLSAWSRAERLKSSVVWATLAGSPSVPVRDALARRLGVSLRELDALVTDARAVSVARRPPDVRAAVADALQPDRAADDAPRRDRRRTARPPERDDDQLGLGF
;
A
#
# COMPACT_ATOMS: atom_id res chain seq x y z
N MET A 1 28.96 -63.93 -1.39
CA MET A 1 29.14 -62.92 -0.33
C MET A 1 29.14 -61.55 -0.98
N GLY A 2 28.15 -60.71 -0.68
CA GLY A 2 28.13 -59.31 -1.10
C GLY A 2 27.46 -58.51 0.01
N TYR A 3 28.27 -57.77 0.77
CA TYR A 3 27.81 -56.87 1.82
C TYR A 3 27.37 -55.56 1.16
N THR A 4 26.07 -55.34 1.04
CA THR A 4 25.50 -54.01 0.81
C THR A 4 25.39 -53.29 2.16
N SER A 5 26.36 -52.42 2.44
CA SER A 5 26.25 -51.45 3.54
C SER A 5 25.07 -50.51 3.27
N PRO A 6 24.09 -50.37 4.18
CA PRO A 6 23.10 -49.31 4.09
C PRO A 6 23.80 -47.96 4.31
N SER A 7 23.59 -47.07 3.35
CA SER A 7 24.12 -45.70 3.35
C SER A 7 23.64 -44.92 4.58
N PRO A 8 24.52 -44.25 5.33
CA PRO A 8 24.18 -43.52 6.57
C PRO A 8 23.45 -42.19 6.34
N TYR A 9 23.05 -41.86 5.10
CA TYR A 9 22.18 -40.72 4.83
C TYR A 9 20.72 -41.08 5.14
N ALA A 10 20.47 -41.43 6.39
CA ALA A 10 19.14 -41.32 6.97
C ALA A 10 18.67 -39.88 6.76
N GLN A 11 17.57 -39.75 6.02
CA GLN A 11 16.93 -38.48 5.72
C GLN A 11 16.69 -37.74 7.04
N LEU A 12 17.46 -36.66 7.26
CA LEU A 12 17.16 -35.71 8.32
C LEU A 12 15.73 -35.20 8.09
N PRO A 13 14.89 -35.13 9.12
CA PRO A 13 13.54 -34.59 8.97
C PRO A 13 13.68 -33.17 8.44
N THR A 14 13.09 -32.93 7.26
CA THR A 14 12.86 -31.59 6.74
C THR A 14 12.05 -30.85 7.79
N ALA A 15 12.74 -30.04 8.61
CA ALA A 15 12.09 -29.17 9.57
C ALA A 15 10.94 -28.48 8.84
N THR A 16 9.71 -28.68 9.32
CA THR A 16 8.49 -28.08 8.78
C THR A 16 8.74 -26.61 8.56
N ARG A 17 8.98 -26.27 7.29
CA ARG A 17 9.45 -24.96 6.84
C ARG A 17 8.28 -24.01 7.03
N ARG A 18 8.43 -23.03 7.92
CA ARG A 18 7.35 -22.06 8.16
C ARG A 18 7.36 -21.05 7.02
N GLU A 19 6.36 -21.12 6.17
CA GLU A 19 6.11 -20.07 5.20
C GLU A 19 5.63 -18.82 5.95
N ARG A 20 6.11 -17.65 5.52
CA ARG A 20 5.62 -16.38 6.05
C ARG A 20 4.13 -16.27 5.71
N ASN A 21 3.32 -15.90 6.70
CA ASN A 21 1.86 -15.89 6.60
C ASN A 21 1.23 -14.54 6.97
N GLY A 22 2.03 -13.48 7.10
CA GLY A 22 1.56 -12.14 7.47
C GLY A 22 1.37 -11.94 8.98
N GLN A 23 1.63 -12.97 9.79
CA GLN A 23 1.49 -12.91 11.26
C GLN A 23 2.81 -12.56 11.97
N ASN A 24 3.88 -12.23 11.25
CA ASN A 24 5.09 -11.72 11.90
C ASN A 24 4.84 -10.30 12.44
N ALA A 25 5.36 -9.96 13.62
CA ALA A 25 5.21 -8.63 14.19
C ALA A 25 5.76 -7.51 13.29
N VAL A 26 6.86 -7.77 12.58
CA VAL A 26 7.47 -6.80 11.65
C VAL A 26 6.57 -6.59 10.43
N GLU A 27 5.92 -7.64 9.92
CA GLU A 27 4.97 -7.54 8.81
C GLU A 27 3.74 -6.72 9.20
N ARG A 28 3.16 -6.99 10.38
CA ARG A 28 2.03 -6.21 10.91
C ARG A 28 2.41 -4.75 11.12
N LEU A 29 3.59 -4.49 11.66
CA LEU A 29 4.10 -3.12 11.84
C LEU A 29 4.26 -2.40 10.50
N ALA A 30 4.80 -3.08 9.48
CA ALA A 30 4.91 -2.53 8.13
C ALA A 30 3.54 -2.18 7.54
N VAL A 31 2.55 -3.08 7.67
CA VAL A 31 1.17 -2.84 7.22
C VAL A 31 0.56 -1.64 7.95
N GLU A 32 0.72 -1.55 9.27
CA GLU A 32 0.19 -0.44 10.07
C GLU A 32 0.80 0.91 9.66
N VAL A 33 2.13 0.96 9.50
CA VAL A 33 2.83 2.17 9.06
C VAL A 33 2.38 2.58 7.67
N VAL A 34 2.23 1.63 6.73
CA VAL A 34 1.74 1.92 5.39
C VAL A 34 0.31 2.47 5.44
N ARG A 35 -0.61 1.83 6.16
CA ARG A 35 -2.00 2.32 6.33
C ARG A 35 -2.05 3.74 6.85
N ARG A 36 -1.25 4.04 7.89
CA ARG A 36 -1.27 5.34 8.55
C ARG A 36 -0.60 6.43 7.72
N GLU A 37 0.46 6.11 7.00
CA GLU A 37 1.37 7.10 6.43
C GLU A 37 1.38 7.15 4.89
N ILE A 38 0.55 6.37 4.18
CA ILE A 38 0.59 6.27 2.71
C ILE A 38 0.54 7.63 2.02
N ALA A 39 -0.28 8.56 2.54
CA ALA A 39 -0.44 9.94 2.04
C ALA A 39 0.86 10.79 2.12
N ALA A 40 1.74 10.44 3.04
CA ALA A 40 3.03 11.10 3.26
C ALA A 40 4.18 10.41 2.49
N MET A 41 3.99 9.18 2.03
CA MET A 41 5.00 8.44 1.28
C MET A 41 5.27 9.07 -0.10
N PRO A 42 6.53 9.06 -0.60
CA PRO A 42 6.83 9.54 -1.94
C PRO A 42 6.11 8.70 -3.01
N ALA A 43 5.72 9.32 -4.13
CA ALA A 43 5.00 8.65 -5.21
C ALA A 43 5.75 7.42 -5.74
N SER A 44 7.09 7.47 -5.79
CA SER A 44 7.91 6.32 -6.19
C SER A 44 7.74 5.10 -5.30
N LEU A 45 7.63 5.29 -3.98
CA LEU A 45 7.39 4.19 -3.05
C LEU A 45 5.96 3.66 -3.21
N VAL A 46 4.96 4.55 -3.30
CA VAL A 46 3.57 4.16 -3.50
C VAL A 46 3.40 3.35 -4.80
N VAL A 47 4.00 3.80 -5.90
CA VAL A 47 3.96 3.08 -7.18
C VAL A 47 4.67 1.73 -7.10
N GLN A 48 5.85 1.66 -6.48
CA GLN A 48 6.57 0.40 -6.29
C GLN A 48 5.74 -0.62 -5.49
N LEU A 49 4.98 -0.17 -4.48
CA LEU A 49 4.06 -1.03 -3.75
C LEU A 49 2.83 -1.40 -4.58
N ALA A 50 2.24 -0.46 -5.32
CA ALA A 50 1.06 -0.69 -6.16
C ALA A 50 1.31 -1.66 -7.34
N MET A 51 2.58 -1.79 -7.76
CA MET A 51 3.02 -2.65 -8.86
C MET A 51 3.54 -4.02 -8.40
N TRP A 52 3.73 -4.24 -7.11
CA TRP A 52 4.27 -5.52 -6.59
C TRP A 52 3.51 -6.73 -7.16
N PRO A 53 4.20 -7.82 -7.57
CA PRO A 53 5.63 -8.08 -7.44
C PRO A 53 6.53 -7.44 -8.52
N ASP A 54 5.96 -6.66 -9.44
CA ASP A 54 6.75 -6.01 -10.49
C ASP A 54 7.54 -4.82 -9.93
N GLU A 55 8.74 -4.59 -10.45
CA GLU A 55 9.60 -3.48 -10.07
C GLU A 55 9.52 -2.33 -11.06
N ILE A 56 9.67 -1.10 -10.57
CA ILE A 56 9.81 0.09 -11.43
C ILE A 56 10.96 -0.09 -12.41
N ALA A 57 12.06 -0.74 -11.99
CA ALA A 57 13.21 -1.04 -12.84
C ALA A 57 12.89 -2.01 -13.98
N ALA A 58 12.04 -3.02 -13.73
CA ALA A 58 11.57 -3.94 -14.76
C ALA A 58 10.67 -3.22 -15.76
N TRP A 59 9.71 -2.44 -15.26
CA TRP A 59 8.80 -1.67 -16.10
C TRP A 59 9.52 -0.60 -16.94
N ALA A 60 10.52 0.10 -16.37
CA ALA A 60 11.33 1.05 -17.13
C ALA A 60 12.01 0.40 -18.34
N ARG A 61 12.50 -0.83 -18.18
CA ARG A 61 13.09 -1.61 -19.28
C ARG A 61 12.07 -1.99 -20.34
N GLU A 62 10.85 -2.37 -19.95
CA GLU A 62 9.73 -2.64 -20.88
C GLU A 62 9.37 -1.42 -21.73
N LEU A 63 9.47 -0.21 -21.14
CA LEU A 63 9.23 1.05 -21.84
C LEU A 63 10.43 1.53 -22.68
N HIS A 64 11.53 0.78 -22.70
CA HIS A 64 12.82 1.23 -23.26
C HIS A 64 13.26 2.60 -22.72
N ALA A 65 12.97 2.88 -21.46
CA ALA A 65 13.33 4.11 -20.76
C ALA A 65 14.39 3.85 -19.68
N SER A 66 15.13 4.88 -19.28
CA SER A 66 16.02 4.77 -18.12
C SER A 66 15.24 4.83 -16.82
N GLU A 67 15.67 4.08 -15.81
CA GLU A 67 15.06 4.12 -14.47
C GLU A 67 15.06 5.53 -13.89
N SER A 68 16.16 6.27 -14.09
CA SER A 68 16.30 7.67 -13.67
C SER A 68 15.21 8.57 -14.26
N LEU A 69 14.77 8.32 -15.49
CA LEU A 69 13.66 9.07 -16.10
C LEU A 69 12.37 8.84 -15.31
N VAL A 70 12.05 7.57 -15.02
CA VAL A 70 10.85 7.19 -14.28
C VAL A 70 10.88 7.75 -12.85
N TYR A 71 12.01 7.65 -12.15
CA TYR A 71 12.13 8.24 -10.81
C TYR A 71 12.04 9.77 -10.83
N ASN A 72 12.59 10.45 -11.85
CA ASN A 72 12.44 11.90 -11.99
C ASN A 72 10.99 12.32 -12.30
N MET A 73 10.25 11.51 -13.07
CA MET A 73 8.82 11.69 -13.31
C MET A 73 8.04 11.60 -12.00
N LEU A 74 8.25 10.53 -11.23
CA LEU A 74 7.57 10.29 -9.94
C LEU A 74 7.96 11.30 -8.86
N ALA A 75 9.14 11.91 -8.98
CA ALA A 75 9.58 13.00 -8.11
C ALA A 75 9.06 14.39 -8.54
N ALA A 76 8.15 14.46 -9.52
CA ALA A 76 7.62 15.70 -10.11
C ALA A 76 8.70 16.66 -10.64
N ARG A 77 9.91 16.16 -10.95
CA ARG A 77 11.02 17.01 -11.43
C ARG A 77 10.86 17.40 -12.90
N LYS A 78 10.21 16.53 -13.68
CA LYS A 78 9.89 16.73 -15.09
C LYS A 78 8.54 16.08 -15.40
N PRO A 79 7.73 16.66 -16.30
CA PRO A 79 6.35 16.24 -16.50
C PRO A 79 6.22 14.85 -17.14
N TYR A 80 7.05 14.54 -18.15
CA TYR A 80 7.07 13.24 -18.84
C TYR A 80 5.67 12.65 -19.11
N ALA A 81 4.79 13.44 -19.76
CA ALA A 81 3.37 13.13 -19.95
C ALA A 81 3.10 11.73 -20.55
N ARG A 82 3.88 11.32 -21.55
CA ARG A 82 3.75 9.98 -22.15
C ARG A 82 4.01 8.85 -21.14
N THR A 83 5.03 9.00 -20.30
CA THR A 83 5.34 8.01 -19.26
C THR A 83 4.28 7.99 -18.16
N ARG A 84 3.67 9.12 -17.82
CA ARG A 84 2.53 9.17 -16.90
C ARG A 84 1.29 8.48 -17.46
N GLN A 85 1.00 8.70 -18.73
CA GLN A 85 -0.09 8.01 -19.43
C GLN A 85 0.12 6.49 -19.46
N GLN A 86 1.35 6.04 -19.77
CA GLN A 86 1.71 4.61 -19.72
C GLN A 86 1.61 4.02 -18.31
N LEU A 87 1.92 4.81 -17.27
CA LEU A 87 1.74 4.40 -15.88
C LEU A 87 0.25 4.25 -15.54
N ALA A 88 -0.58 5.20 -15.98
CA ALA A 88 -2.02 5.19 -15.77
C ALA A 88 -2.65 3.92 -16.40
N GLU A 89 -2.26 3.60 -17.64
CA GLU A 89 -2.65 2.37 -18.34
C GLU A 89 -2.16 1.11 -17.60
N ARG A 90 -0.91 1.10 -17.13
CA ARG A 90 -0.34 -0.05 -16.41
C ARG A 90 -1.05 -0.35 -15.10
N LEU A 91 -1.50 0.69 -14.41
CA LEU A 91 -2.20 0.62 -13.12
C LEU A 91 -3.72 0.53 -13.26
N ASP A 92 -4.25 0.65 -14.48
CA ASP A 92 -5.68 0.69 -14.80
C ASP A 92 -6.42 1.81 -14.04
N VAL A 93 -5.88 3.03 -14.12
CA VAL A 93 -6.44 4.23 -13.49
C VAL A 93 -6.44 5.41 -14.47
N GLY A 94 -7.24 6.44 -14.19
CA GLY A 94 -7.23 7.66 -14.99
C GLY A 94 -5.93 8.47 -14.82
N LEU A 95 -5.50 9.17 -15.88
CA LEU A 95 -4.28 10.02 -15.85
C LEU A 95 -4.31 11.04 -14.70
N ALA A 96 -5.48 11.65 -14.43
CA ALA A 96 -5.64 12.62 -13.35
C ALA A 96 -5.32 12.03 -11.96
N VAL A 97 -5.49 10.71 -11.76
CA VAL A 97 -5.15 10.02 -10.51
C VAL A 97 -3.63 9.92 -10.34
N VAL A 98 -2.92 9.63 -11.44
CA VAL A 98 -1.45 9.61 -11.48
C VAL A 98 -0.89 11.00 -11.27
N ASP A 99 -1.42 12.00 -11.97
CA ASP A 99 -1.01 13.39 -11.82
C ASP A 99 -1.21 13.88 -10.38
N HIS A 100 -2.35 13.57 -9.76
CA HIS A 100 -2.57 13.87 -8.36
C HIS A 100 -1.53 13.20 -7.44
N LEU A 101 -1.24 11.91 -7.63
CA LEU A 101 -0.26 11.21 -6.80
C LEU A 101 1.13 11.88 -6.83
N ILE A 102 1.52 12.38 -8.01
CA ILE A 102 2.83 12.99 -8.27
C ILE A 102 2.88 14.45 -7.79
N GLU A 103 1.82 15.22 -8.02
CA GLU A 103 1.85 16.69 -7.89
C GLU A 103 1.17 17.21 -6.63
N ALA A 104 0.22 16.46 -6.05
CA ALA A 104 -0.47 16.92 -4.85
C ALA A 104 0.47 16.99 -3.65
N ARG A 105 0.22 17.96 -2.76
CA ARG A 105 1.01 18.14 -1.54
C ARG A 105 0.88 16.90 -0.66
N ARG A 106 2.02 16.27 -0.36
CA ARG A 106 2.10 15.15 0.59
C ARG A 106 1.78 15.61 2.00
N ALA A 107 1.15 14.72 2.77
CA ALA A 107 1.03 14.92 4.20
C ALA A 107 2.42 14.88 4.86
N THR A 108 2.58 15.57 5.99
CA THR A 108 3.79 15.44 6.82
C THR A 108 3.72 14.12 7.59
N PRO A 109 4.79 13.28 7.55
CA PRO A 109 4.88 12.06 8.34
C PRO A 109 4.56 12.33 9.82
N SER A 110 3.78 11.46 10.47
CA SER A 110 3.36 11.69 11.87
C SER A 110 4.55 11.93 12.82
N THR A 111 5.64 11.19 12.66
CA THR A 111 6.86 11.29 13.47
C THR A 111 7.64 12.60 13.29
N ARG A 112 7.30 13.39 12.26
CA ARG A 112 7.90 14.71 11.98
C ARG A 112 6.96 15.87 12.28
N ARG A 113 5.72 15.62 12.71
CA ARG A 113 4.82 16.69 13.13
C ARG A 113 5.30 17.23 14.47
N GLY A 114 5.75 18.48 14.48
CA GLY A 114 6.05 19.18 15.72
C GLY A 114 4.78 19.57 16.48
N PRO A 115 4.89 19.99 17.76
CA PRO A 115 3.75 20.51 18.52
C PRO A 115 3.12 21.76 17.90
N ALA A 116 3.84 22.44 16.99
CA ALA A 116 3.35 23.59 16.21
C ALA A 116 2.79 23.22 14.82
N ASP A 117 2.97 21.97 14.36
CA ASP A 117 2.41 21.46 13.09
C ASP A 117 0.99 20.90 13.26
N VAL A 118 0.35 21.20 14.39
CA VAL A 118 -1.10 21.14 14.49
C VAL A 118 -1.62 22.26 13.59
N GLU A 119 -1.70 21.99 12.28
CA GLU A 119 -2.63 22.71 11.40
C GLU A 119 -3.93 22.85 12.20
N PRO A 120 -4.52 24.05 12.28
CA PRO A 120 -5.71 24.28 13.09
C PRO A 120 -6.67 23.14 12.79
N ALA A 121 -7.06 22.38 13.82
CA ALA A 121 -7.88 21.20 13.66
C ALA A 121 -8.99 21.56 12.69
N PRO A 122 -9.05 20.95 11.49
CA PRO A 122 -10.18 21.21 10.62
C PRO A 122 -11.38 20.79 11.44
N THR A 123 -12.25 21.75 11.75
CA THR A 123 -13.48 21.56 12.52
C THR A 123 -14.49 20.64 11.81
N ASP A 124 -14.10 20.07 10.67
CA ASP A 124 -14.76 19.00 9.96
C ASP A 124 -13.69 17.97 9.58
N ASP A 125 -13.94 16.68 9.84
CA ASP A 125 -13.17 15.63 9.17
C ASP A 125 -13.14 15.95 7.68
N PRO A 126 -11.96 16.13 7.06
CA PRO A 126 -11.90 16.54 5.66
C PRO A 126 -12.62 15.50 4.83
N THR A 127 -13.67 15.93 4.12
CA THR A 127 -14.47 15.05 3.28
C THR A 127 -13.54 14.31 2.32
N PRO A 128 -13.65 12.98 2.18
CA PRO A 128 -12.82 12.20 1.26
C PRO A 128 -12.87 12.80 -0.16
N ILE A 129 -11.74 12.74 -0.88
CA ILE A 129 -11.69 13.21 -2.27
C ILE A 129 -12.65 12.37 -3.13
N ASP A 130 -13.57 13.03 -3.83
CA ASP A 130 -14.38 12.39 -4.87
C ASP A 130 -13.53 12.14 -6.12
N TRP A 131 -13.08 10.90 -6.27
CA TRP A 131 -12.23 10.48 -7.39
C TRP A 131 -12.97 10.39 -8.73
N THR A 132 -14.30 10.52 -8.74
CA THR A 132 -15.11 10.45 -9.97
C THR A 132 -15.21 11.80 -10.69
N ARG A 133 -14.90 12.91 -10.00
CA ARG A 133 -15.10 14.27 -10.51
C ARG A 133 -13.85 15.15 -10.33
N PRO A 134 -12.97 15.23 -11.33
CA PRO A 134 -11.87 16.20 -11.31
C PRO A 134 -12.41 17.65 -11.42
N PRO A 135 -11.67 18.67 -10.93
CA PRO A 135 -10.32 18.59 -10.38
C PRO A 135 -10.28 18.12 -8.92
N TYR A 136 -9.27 17.31 -8.59
CA TYR A 136 -9.06 16.79 -7.24
C TYR A 136 -8.41 17.84 -6.31
N ALA A 137 -8.59 17.67 -4.99
CA ALA A 137 -7.94 18.51 -4.00
C ALA A 137 -6.40 18.47 -4.17
N ARG A 138 -5.71 19.58 -3.89
CA ARG A 138 -4.24 19.67 -4.05
C ARG A 138 -3.45 19.07 -2.88
N ARG A 139 -4.02 18.10 -2.17
CA ARG A 139 -3.42 17.42 -1.02
C ARG A 139 -3.65 15.92 -1.10
N ARG A 140 -2.73 15.14 -0.57
CA ARG A 140 -2.90 13.69 -0.40
C ARG A 140 -3.50 13.39 0.96
N ASP A 141 -4.56 12.59 0.97
CA ASP A 141 -5.27 12.13 2.17
C ASP A 141 -5.25 10.60 2.32
N GLY A 142 -4.59 9.88 1.40
CA GLY A 142 -4.50 8.42 1.41
C GLY A 142 -5.63 7.73 0.66
N THR A 143 -6.58 8.49 0.09
CA THR A 143 -7.74 7.93 -0.62
C THR A 143 -7.48 7.71 -2.11
N ASN A 144 -6.34 8.15 -2.65
CA ASN A 144 -5.99 7.99 -4.05
C ASN A 144 -6.05 6.50 -4.43
N PRO A 145 -6.70 6.12 -5.56
CA PRO A 145 -6.80 4.73 -5.98
C PRO A 145 -5.47 3.95 -5.99
N ILE A 146 -4.36 4.61 -6.34
CA ILE A 146 -3.03 3.99 -6.33
C ILE A 146 -2.52 3.79 -4.89
N GLU A 147 -2.78 4.74 -3.99
CA GLU A 147 -2.46 4.61 -2.56
C GLU A 147 -3.24 3.47 -1.91
N ARG A 148 -4.56 3.39 -2.16
CA ARG A 148 -5.40 2.30 -1.66
C ARG A 148 -4.94 0.94 -2.18
N ARG A 149 -4.60 0.87 -3.47
CA ARG A 149 -4.02 -0.33 -4.09
C ARG A 149 -2.70 -0.73 -3.43
N ALA A 150 -1.81 0.23 -3.19
CA ALA A 150 -0.53 -0.03 -2.50
C ALA A 150 -0.74 -0.58 -1.08
N VAL A 151 -1.64 0.04 -0.29
CA VAL A 151 -2.00 -0.46 1.04
C VAL A 151 -2.53 -1.88 0.95
N ARG A 152 -3.48 -2.14 0.04
CA ARG A 152 -4.11 -3.45 -0.11
C ARG A 152 -3.10 -4.54 -0.48
N ILE A 153 -2.17 -4.23 -1.38
CA ILE A 153 -1.10 -5.16 -1.76
C ILE A 153 -0.20 -5.46 -0.56
N VAL A 154 0.19 -4.47 0.23
CA VAL A 154 1.00 -4.71 1.43
C VAL A 154 0.24 -5.58 2.44
N GLU A 155 -1.05 -5.35 2.64
CA GLU A 155 -1.88 -6.19 3.53
C GLU A 155 -1.92 -7.66 3.11
N LEU A 156 -2.05 -7.92 1.80
CA LEU A 156 -2.18 -9.26 1.26
C LEU A 156 -0.83 -9.96 1.13
N ASP A 157 0.18 -9.23 0.69
CA ASP A 157 1.43 -9.79 0.16
C ASP A 157 2.67 -9.44 0.97
N ALA A 158 2.57 -8.75 2.12
CA ALA A 158 3.73 -8.44 2.97
C ALA A 158 4.59 -9.67 3.28
N ALA A 159 3.96 -10.83 3.46
CA ALA A 159 4.62 -12.11 3.67
C ALA A 159 5.54 -12.55 2.51
N SER A 160 5.16 -12.20 1.28
CA SER A 160 5.92 -12.52 0.06
C SER A 160 7.01 -11.50 -0.24
N MET A 161 6.94 -10.30 0.35
CA MET A 161 7.91 -9.23 0.11
C MET A 161 9.27 -9.55 0.75
N PRO A 162 10.40 -9.17 0.14
CA PRO A 162 11.72 -9.30 0.75
C PRO A 162 11.76 -8.69 2.15
N ALA A 163 12.48 -9.33 3.08
CA ALA A 163 12.60 -8.83 4.44
C ALA A 163 13.11 -7.39 4.49
N ALA A 164 14.00 -7.00 3.57
CA ALA A 164 14.48 -5.62 3.47
C ALA A 164 13.39 -4.61 3.12
N THR A 165 12.45 -4.98 2.23
CA THR A 165 11.29 -4.14 1.90
C THR A 165 10.39 -3.99 3.12
N VAL A 166 10.04 -5.10 3.78
CA VAL A 166 9.16 -5.08 4.96
C VAL A 166 9.76 -4.26 6.10
N VAL A 167 11.04 -4.47 6.41
CA VAL A 167 11.74 -3.68 7.44
C VAL A 167 11.82 -2.21 7.04
N GLY A 168 12.11 -1.92 5.76
CA GLY A 168 12.15 -0.54 5.26
C GLY A 168 10.82 0.19 5.40
N LEU A 169 9.69 -0.50 5.20
CA LEU A 169 8.35 0.04 5.45
C LEU A 169 8.10 0.24 6.95
N ALA A 170 8.48 -0.72 7.79
CA ALA A 170 8.25 -0.66 9.24
C ALA A 170 9.01 0.48 9.95
N ILE A 171 10.15 0.93 9.42
CA ILE A 171 10.93 2.04 10.00
C ILE A 171 10.67 3.42 9.35
N TRP A 172 9.80 3.47 8.33
CA TRP A 172 9.45 4.71 7.64
C TRP A 172 8.96 5.78 8.63
N PRO A 173 9.28 7.08 8.48
CA PRO A 173 9.89 7.78 7.32
C PRO A 173 11.42 7.74 7.26
N GLU A 174 12.06 7.05 8.19
CA GLU A 174 13.49 6.82 8.12
C GLU A 174 13.78 5.78 7.04
N SER A 175 14.82 5.98 6.23
CA SER A 175 15.27 4.93 5.30
C SER A 175 16.26 4.01 6.00
N LEU A 176 16.35 2.75 5.56
CA LEU A 176 17.37 1.80 6.06
C LEU A 176 18.78 2.39 5.99
N SER A 177 19.10 3.14 4.94
CA SER A 177 20.39 3.81 4.79
C SER A 177 20.60 4.96 5.78
N ALA A 178 19.55 5.71 6.13
CA ALA A 178 19.63 6.78 7.12
C ALA A 178 19.79 6.20 8.53
N TRP A 179 18.96 5.22 8.87
CA TRP A 179 19.05 4.48 10.12
C TRP A 179 20.41 3.81 10.31
N SER A 180 20.90 3.09 9.28
CA SER A 180 22.21 2.46 9.30
C SER A 180 23.34 3.45 9.59
N ARG A 181 23.26 4.67 9.05
CA ARG A 181 24.24 5.73 9.33
C ARG A 181 24.15 6.22 10.77
N ALA A 182 22.94 6.39 11.31
CA ALA A 182 22.74 6.79 12.70
C ALA A 182 23.31 5.75 13.69
N GLU A 183 23.10 4.46 13.40
CA GLU A 183 23.62 3.33 14.19
C GLU A 183 25.10 3.01 13.90
N ARG A 184 25.77 3.77 13.01
CA ARG A 184 27.15 3.54 12.58
C ARG A 184 27.40 2.14 12.00
N LEU A 185 26.38 1.55 11.40
CA LEU A 185 26.43 0.27 10.70
C LEU A 185 26.73 0.51 9.20
N LYS A 186 27.48 -0.40 8.58
CA LYS A 186 27.70 -0.37 7.13
C LYS A 186 26.42 -0.79 6.41
N SER A 187 25.89 0.05 5.52
CA SER A 187 24.65 -0.24 4.79
C SER A 187 24.71 -1.57 4.04
N SER A 188 25.87 -1.92 3.45
CA SER A 188 26.04 -3.21 2.77
C SER A 188 25.85 -4.41 3.70
N VAL A 189 26.26 -4.31 4.96
CA VAL A 189 26.07 -5.35 5.97
C VAL A 189 24.60 -5.42 6.38
N VAL A 190 23.91 -4.28 6.50
CA VAL A 190 22.46 -4.24 6.78
C VAL A 190 21.68 -4.94 5.66
N TRP A 191 21.93 -4.58 4.41
CA TRP A 191 21.28 -5.21 3.25
C TRP A 191 21.61 -6.70 3.15
N ALA A 192 22.89 -7.08 3.32
CA ALA A 192 23.28 -8.48 3.35
C ALA A 192 22.57 -9.25 4.47
N THR A 193 22.41 -8.63 5.65
CA THR A 193 21.73 -9.25 6.79
C THR A 193 20.26 -9.51 6.50
N LEU A 194 19.58 -8.51 5.93
CA LEU A 194 18.18 -8.63 5.51
C LEU A 194 18.00 -9.59 4.33
N ALA A 195 19.05 -9.83 3.54
CA ALA A 195 19.10 -10.87 2.52
C ALA A 195 19.45 -12.27 3.08
N GLY A 196 19.63 -12.41 4.40
CA GLY A 196 19.84 -13.69 5.07
C GLY A 196 21.25 -13.92 5.63
N SER A 197 22.21 -13.03 5.37
CA SER A 197 23.54 -13.15 5.96
C SER A 197 23.48 -12.95 7.49
N PRO A 198 24.25 -13.72 8.28
CA PRO A 198 24.24 -13.54 9.72
C PRO A 198 25.03 -12.28 10.11
N SER A 199 24.42 -11.42 10.94
CA SER A 199 25.11 -10.34 11.63
C SER A 199 24.37 -10.03 12.92
N VAL A 200 24.91 -10.49 14.05
CA VAL A 200 24.33 -10.27 15.38
C VAL A 200 24.17 -8.77 15.69
N PRO A 201 25.18 -7.90 15.47
CA PRO A 201 25.04 -6.47 15.78
C PRO A 201 23.91 -5.77 15.01
N VAL A 202 23.73 -6.13 13.73
CA VAL A 202 22.65 -5.58 12.90
C VAL A 202 21.29 -6.09 13.37
N ARG A 203 21.16 -7.39 13.66
CA ARG A 203 19.91 -7.99 14.13
C ARG A 203 19.47 -7.41 15.46
N ASP A 204 20.39 -7.26 16.41
CA ASP A 204 20.11 -6.64 17.71
C ASP A 204 19.65 -5.19 17.55
N ALA A 205 20.34 -4.41 16.71
CA ALA A 205 19.98 -3.02 16.47
C ALA A 205 18.59 -2.89 15.79
N LEU A 206 18.31 -3.74 14.79
CA LEU A 206 17.00 -3.77 14.12
C LEU A 206 15.88 -4.19 15.07
N ALA A 207 16.08 -5.23 15.86
CA ALA A 207 15.07 -5.72 16.81
C ALA A 207 14.70 -4.63 17.83
N ARG A 208 15.71 -3.92 18.36
CA ARG A 208 15.48 -2.75 19.23
C ARG A 208 14.74 -1.63 18.51
N ARG A 209 15.13 -1.29 17.28
CA ARG A 209 14.51 -0.20 16.51
C ARG A 209 13.04 -0.47 16.18
N LEU A 210 12.72 -1.73 15.92
CA LEU A 210 11.37 -2.20 15.56
C LEU A 210 10.52 -2.52 16.79
N GLY A 211 11.13 -2.64 17.98
CA GLY A 211 10.42 -3.04 19.20
C GLY A 211 9.93 -4.50 19.16
N VAL A 212 10.63 -5.37 18.43
CA VAL A 212 10.27 -6.79 18.26
C VAL A 212 11.30 -7.70 18.88
N SER A 213 10.94 -8.96 19.11
CA SER A 213 11.91 -9.96 19.57
C SER A 213 12.91 -10.33 18.46
N LEU A 214 14.13 -10.71 18.84
CA LEU A 214 15.13 -11.25 17.90
C LEU A 214 14.59 -12.46 17.13
N ARG A 215 13.79 -13.30 17.80
CA ARG A 215 13.16 -14.48 17.19
C ARG A 215 12.21 -14.09 16.04
N GLU A 216 11.43 -13.02 16.21
CA GLU A 216 10.52 -12.54 15.15
C GLU A 216 11.30 -11.96 13.97
N LEU A 217 12.36 -11.20 14.24
CA LEU A 217 13.24 -10.69 13.19
C LEU A 217 13.96 -11.83 12.44
N ASP A 218 14.45 -12.83 13.17
CA ASP A 218 15.12 -13.99 12.59
C ASP A 218 14.17 -14.84 11.74
N ALA A 219 12.92 -15.01 12.18
CA ALA A 219 11.90 -15.68 11.38
C ALA A 219 11.68 -14.94 10.05
N LEU A 220 11.52 -13.61 10.09
CA LEU A 220 11.38 -12.78 8.89
C LEU A 220 12.55 -12.97 7.92
N VAL A 221 13.78 -12.88 8.41
CA VAL A 221 15.01 -12.92 7.60
C VAL A 221 15.31 -14.34 7.09
N THR A 222 15.10 -15.35 7.93
CA THR A 222 15.45 -16.75 7.62
C THR A 222 14.42 -17.40 6.71
N ASP A 223 13.13 -17.11 6.91
CA ASP A 223 12.06 -17.65 6.07
C ASP A 223 12.00 -16.94 4.70
N ALA A 224 12.50 -15.69 4.61
CA ALA A 224 12.72 -15.00 3.33
C ALA A 224 13.76 -15.69 2.42
N ARG A 225 14.67 -16.51 2.98
CA ARG A 225 15.71 -17.26 2.23
C ARG A 225 15.12 -18.27 1.24
N ALA A 226 13.84 -18.65 1.39
CA ALA A 226 13.21 -19.70 0.59
C ALA A 226 12.45 -19.20 -0.64
N VAL A 227 12.14 -17.90 -0.74
CA VAL A 227 11.31 -17.36 -1.83
C VAL A 227 12.20 -16.72 -2.89
N SER A 228 12.90 -17.55 -3.66
CA SER A 228 13.15 -17.23 -5.06
C SER A 228 12.03 -17.86 -5.86
N VAL A 229 11.36 -17.04 -6.68
CA VAL A 229 10.11 -17.29 -7.40
C VAL A 229 8.87 -16.91 -6.60
N ALA A 230 8.44 -15.67 -6.79
CA ALA A 230 7.07 -15.24 -6.57
C ALA A 230 6.12 -16.22 -7.29
N ARG A 231 5.49 -17.13 -6.55
CA ARG A 231 4.26 -17.77 -7.04
C ARG A 231 3.16 -16.73 -6.91
N ARG A 232 2.85 -16.11 -8.05
CA ARG A 232 1.64 -15.32 -8.27
C ARG A 232 0.43 -16.10 -7.73
N PRO A 233 -0.30 -15.60 -6.71
CA PRO A 233 -1.61 -16.13 -6.41
C PRO A 233 -2.51 -15.88 -7.63
N PRO A 234 -3.32 -16.86 -8.10
CA PRO A 234 -4.10 -16.71 -9.31
C PRO A 234 -5.17 -15.61 -9.28
N ASP A 235 -5.46 -14.94 -8.15
CA ASP A 235 -6.62 -14.03 -8.05
C ASP A 235 -6.36 -12.60 -7.51
N VAL A 236 -5.11 -12.12 -7.51
CA VAL A 236 -4.85 -10.71 -7.08
C VAL A 236 -5.51 -9.70 -8.04
N ARG A 237 -5.65 -10.03 -9.33
CA ARG A 237 -6.34 -9.15 -10.30
C ARG A 237 -7.82 -8.96 -9.97
N ALA A 238 -8.52 -10.02 -9.54
CA ALA A 238 -9.93 -9.94 -9.18
C ALA A 238 -10.14 -9.16 -7.87
N ALA A 239 -9.31 -9.43 -6.86
CA ALA A 239 -9.38 -8.72 -5.58
C ALA A 239 -8.97 -7.24 -5.67
N VAL A 240 -8.05 -6.89 -6.60
CA VAL A 240 -7.65 -5.49 -6.86
C VAL A 240 -8.67 -4.76 -7.73
N ALA A 241 -9.34 -5.44 -8.66
CA ALA A 241 -10.42 -4.85 -9.45
C ALA A 241 -11.61 -4.40 -8.59
N ASP A 242 -11.92 -5.13 -7.52
CA ASP A 242 -12.96 -4.74 -6.54
C ASP A 242 -12.56 -3.47 -5.75
N ALA A 243 -11.29 -3.31 -5.40
CA ALA A 243 -10.79 -2.13 -4.68
C ALA A 243 -10.71 -0.85 -5.54
N LEU A 244 -10.73 -1.01 -6.87
CA LEU A 244 -10.76 0.08 -7.84
C LEU A 244 -12.19 0.54 -8.16
N GLN A 245 -13.23 -0.19 -7.74
CA GLN A 245 -14.61 0.27 -7.86
C GLN A 245 -14.92 1.30 -6.77
N PRO A 246 -15.37 2.52 -7.13
CA PRO A 246 -16.00 3.41 -6.15
C PRO A 246 -17.29 2.75 -5.64
N ASP A 247 -17.54 2.89 -4.33
CA ASP A 247 -18.71 2.38 -3.59
C ASP A 247 -19.96 2.15 -4.46
N ARG A 248 -20.21 0.90 -4.83
CA ARG A 248 -21.51 0.47 -5.38
C ARG A 248 -22.60 0.41 -4.30
N ALA A 249 -22.25 0.60 -3.03
CA ALA A 249 -23.19 0.49 -1.91
C ALA A 249 -24.20 1.66 -1.81
N ALA A 250 -24.05 2.72 -2.61
CA ALA A 250 -24.96 3.87 -2.55
C ALA A 250 -26.17 3.81 -3.51
N ASP A 251 -26.22 2.87 -4.47
CA ASP A 251 -27.25 2.86 -5.52
C ASP A 251 -28.31 1.75 -5.38
N ASP A 252 -28.20 0.89 -4.35
CA ASP A 252 -29.16 -0.21 -4.07
C ASP A 252 -30.17 0.11 -2.95
N ALA A 253 -30.37 1.40 -2.65
CA ALA A 253 -31.53 1.79 -1.85
C ALA A 253 -32.81 1.60 -2.69
N PRO A 254 -33.81 0.81 -2.23
CA PRO A 254 -34.98 0.52 -3.02
C PRO A 254 -35.73 1.82 -3.32
N ARG A 255 -35.80 2.17 -4.61
CA ARG A 255 -36.70 3.18 -5.16
C ARG A 255 -38.12 2.83 -4.75
N ARG A 256 -38.56 3.36 -3.61
CA ARG A 256 -39.95 3.30 -3.19
C ARG A 256 -40.79 4.05 -4.23
N ASP A 257 -41.62 3.27 -4.91
CA ASP A 257 -42.71 3.69 -5.75
C ASP A 257 -43.45 4.90 -5.17
N ARG A 258 -43.30 6.04 -5.85
CA ARG A 258 -44.19 7.19 -5.71
C ARG A 258 -44.81 7.51 -7.06
N ARG A 259 -45.63 6.60 -7.58
CA ARG A 259 -46.68 6.92 -8.56
C ARG A 259 -47.87 5.99 -8.40
N ARG A 260 -48.95 6.50 -7.80
CA ARG A 260 -50.33 6.53 -8.34
C ARG A 260 -51.35 6.63 -7.20
N THR A 261 -51.95 7.81 -7.07
CA THR A 261 -53.41 7.94 -7.01
C THR A 261 -53.77 9.31 -7.57
N ALA A 262 -54.18 9.32 -8.83
CA ALA A 262 -54.94 10.41 -9.40
C ALA A 262 -56.42 10.24 -8.95
N ARG A 263 -56.99 11.34 -8.43
CA ARG A 263 -58.37 11.90 -8.55
C ARG A 263 -59.54 10.96 -8.95
N PRO A 264 -60.80 11.24 -8.55
CA PRO A 264 -61.50 12.43 -9.07
C PRO A 264 -62.62 12.97 -8.11
N PRO A 265 -63.73 13.62 -8.55
CA PRO A 265 -64.08 14.98 -8.13
C PRO A 265 -65.45 15.12 -7.43
N GLU A 266 -65.68 16.16 -6.63
CA GLU A 266 -67.00 16.54 -6.11
C GLU A 266 -66.84 17.88 -5.38
N ARG A 267 -67.74 18.85 -5.38
CA ARG A 267 -68.90 19.26 -6.19
C ARG A 267 -69.18 20.68 -5.67
N ASP A 268 -69.44 21.64 -6.55
CA ASP A 268 -70.11 22.87 -6.14
C ASP A 268 -71.53 22.51 -5.67
N ASP A 269 -71.96 23.09 -4.54
CA ASP A 269 -73.22 23.83 -4.42
C ASP A 269 -73.50 24.23 -2.96
N ASP A 270 -73.70 25.53 -2.78
CA ASP A 270 -74.67 26.22 -1.92
C ASP A 270 -75.03 25.66 -0.53
N GLN A 271 -74.81 26.46 0.52
CA GLN A 271 -75.91 27.20 1.17
C GLN A 271 -75.42 28.07 2.36
N LEU A 272 -75.77 29.36 2.26
CA LEU A 272 -76.48 30.18 3.27
C LEU A 272 -75.92 30.31 4.71
N GLY A 273 -75.50 31.53 5.04
CA GLY A 273 -76.26 32.35 6.01
C GLY A 273 -75.64 32.66 7.38
N LEU A 274 -75.73 33.96 7.73
CA LEU A 274 -75.83 34.54 9.09
C LEU A 274 -74.53 34.54 9.92
N GLY A 275 -74.04 35.62 10.54
CA GLY A 275 -74.54 36.97 10.81
C GLY A 275 -73.57 37.67 11.79
N PHE A 276 -73.80 38.97 11.99
CA PHE A 276 -73.10 39.97 12.81
C PHE A 276 -71.94 40.73 12.16
#